data_AF-A0A832ZSM5-F1
#
_entry.id   AF-A0A832ZSM5-F1
#
_cell.length_a   1.000
_cell.length_b   1.000
_cell.length_c   1.000
_cell.angle_alpha   90.00
_cell.angle_beta   90.00
_cell.angle_gamma   90.00
#
_symmetry.space_group_name_H-M   'P 1'
#
loop_
_entity.id
_entity.type
_entity.pdbx_description
1 polymer ?
#
loop_
_entity_poly.entity_id
_entity_poly.type
_entity_poly.pdbx_seq_one_letter_code
_entity_poly.pdbx_strand_id
1 'polypeptide(L)' 'MTSLKTLPPTLREKKRYISFKIIYPEKLSTNEVVQIVRSAVINYYGIWGCSKSNPWLISYNHPKGLLRVQR' A
#
# COMPACT_ATOMS: atom_id res chain seq x y z
N MET A 1 22.76 -6.57 14.34
CA MET A 1 21.58 -6.44 13.47
C MET A 1 21.95 -5.54 12.30
N THR A 2 22.12 -6.08 11.10
CA THR A 2 22.60 -5.31 9.94
C THR A 2 21.41 -4.65 9.23
N SER A 3 21.40 -3.32 9.21
CA SER A 3 20.43 -2.54 8.43
C SER A 3 21.01 -2.28 7.04
N LEU A 4 20.18 -2.43 6.01
CA LEU A 4 20.58 -2.10 4.64
C LEU A 4 20.63 -0.58 4.46
N LYS A 5 21.67 -0.09 3.78
CA LYS A 5 21.77 1.33 3.42
C LYS A 5 20.66 1.69 2.43
N THR A 6 20.13 2.91 2.55
CA THR A 6 19.14 3.41 1.60
C THR A 6 19.76 3.54 0.21
N LEU A 7 19.06 3.08 -0.83
CA LEU A 7 19.48 3.21 -2.22
C LEU A 7 19.68 4.69 -2.61
N PRO A 8 20.63 4.99 -3.50
CA PRO A 8 20.84 6.35 -4.00
C PRO A 8 19.57 6.87 -4.71
N PRO A 9 19.38 8.20 -4.77
CA PRO A 9 18.14 8.82 -5.25
C PRO A 9 17.77 8.49 -6.71
N THR A 10 18.77 8.07 -7.49
CA THR A 10 18.65 7.63 -8.89
C THR A 10 18.17 6.18 -9.02
N LEU A 11 18.54 5.28 -8.09
CA LEU A 11 18.15 3.87 -8.10
C LEU A 11 16.92 3.57 -7.24
N ARG A 12 16.62 4.41 -6.25
CA ARG A 12 15.45 4.21 -5.40
C ARG A 12 14.15 4.40 -6.19
N GLU A 13 13.15 3.58 -5.88
CA GLU A 13 11.82 3.70 -6.47
C GLU A 13 11.18 5.07 -6.18
N LYS A 14 10.52 5.62 -7.21
CA LYS A 14 9.66 6.80 -7.06
C LYS A 14 8.29 6.34 -6.60
N LYS A 15 7.77 6.98 -5.57
CA LYS A 15 6.50 6.63 -4.91
C LYS A 15 5.53 7.79 -4.89
N ARG A 16 4.23 7.48 -4.93
CA ARG A 16 3.12 8.39 -4.64
C ARG A 16 2.30 7.86 -3.47
N TYR A 17 1.62 8.78 -2.80
CA TYR A 17 0.77 8.47 -1.65
C TYR A 17 -0.67 8.84 -2.01
N ILE A 18 -1.55 7.86 -1.89
CA ILE A 18 -2.98 7.99 -2.13
C ILE A 18 -3.66 8.06 -0.75
N SER A 19 -4.32 9.19 -0.47
CA SER A 19 -5.22 9.30 0.67
C SER A 19 -6.59 8.74 0.29
N PHE A 20 -7.13 7.83 1.09
CA PHE A 20 -8.44 7.23 0.84
C PHE A 20 -9.33 7.24 2.10
N LYS A 21 -10.63 7.02 1.91
CA LYS A 21 -11.63 6.86 2.97
C LYS A 21 -12.49 5.65 2.67
N ILE A 22 -12.69 4.76 3.64
CA ILE A 22 -13.61 3.63 3.55
C ILE A 22 -14.97 4.09 4.08
N ILE A 23 -16.01 3.92 3.26
CA ILE A 23 -17.39 4.24 3.63
C ILE A 23 -18.06 2.92 4.03
N TYR A 24 -18.08 2.64 5.32
CA TYR A 24 -18.64 1.43 5.90
C TYR A 24 -19.06 1.72 7.35
N PRO A 25 -20.20 1.20 7.85
CA PRO A 25 -20.71 1.52 9.19
C PRO A 25 -19.83 0.96 10.32
N GLU A 26 -19.17 -0.18 10.10
CA GLU A 26 -18.35 -0.82 11.13
C GLU A 26 -16.88 -0.44 11.04
N LYS A 27 -16.19 -0.57 12.18
CA LYS A 27 -14.75 -0.34 12.24
C LYS A 27 -14.01 -1.55 11.65
N LEU A 28 -13.09 -1.26 10.74
CA LEU A 28 -12.13 -2.24 10.25
C LEU A 28 -10.82 -2.09 11.02
N SER A 29 -10.13 -3.21 11.21
CA SER A 29 -8.75 -3.26 11.68
C SER A 29 -7.77 -2.97 10.53
N THR A 30 -6.56 -2.55 10.87
CA THR A 30 -5.50 -2.32 9.87
C THR A 30 -5.17 -3.59 9.09
N ASN A 31 -5.17 -4.76 9.73
CA ASN A 31 -4.87 -6.03 9.08
C ASN A 31 -5.93 -6.42 8.04
N GLU A 32 -7.21 -6.19 8.34
CA GLU A 32 -8.30 -6.42 7.38
C GLU A 32 -8.15 -5.52 6.16
N VAL A 33 -7.85 -4.23 6.36
CA VAL A 33 -7.63 -3.29 5.25
C VAL A 33 -6.42 -3.70 4.40
N VAL A 34 -5.32 -4.15 5.02
CA VAL A 34 -4.17 -4.70 4.28
C VAL A 34 -4.59 -5.87 3.40
N GLN A 35 -5.37 -6.80 3.95
CA GLN A 35 -5.81 -7.99 3.23
C GLN A 35 -6.75 -7.64 2.08
N ILE A 36 -7.74 -6.77 2.31
CA ILE A 36 -8.67 -6.29 1.30
C ILE A 36 -7.90 -5.65 0.13
N VAL A 37 -6.97 -4.74 0.43
CA VAL A 37 -6.18 -4.06 -0.61
C VAL A 37 -5.31 -5.05 -1.39
N ARG A 38 -4.61 -5.97 -0.70
CA ARG A 38 -3.77 -6.98 -1.38
C ARG A 38 -4.59 -7.88 -2.29
N SER A 39 -5.69 -8.44 -1.79
CA SER A 39 -6.56 -9.31 -2.57
C SER A 39 -7.16 -8.57 -3.77
N ALA A 40 -7.61 -7.32 -3.58
CA ALA A 40 -8.15 -6.50 -4.67
C ALA A 40 -7.10 -6.22 -5.76
N VAL A 41 -5.87 -5.85 -5.37
CA VAL A 41 -4.80 -5.58 -6.33
C VAL A 41 -4.39 -6.84 -7.08
N ILE A 42 -4.23 -7.98 -6.40
CA ILE A 42 -3.87 -9.24 -7.08
C ILE A 42 -4.98 -9.68 -8.04
N ASN A 43 -6.25 -9.57 -7.65
CA ASN A 43 -7.37 -9.96 -8.50
C ASN A 43 -7.53 -9.05 -9.73
N TYR A 44 -7.23 -7.75 -9.58
CA TYR A 44 -7.37 -6.78 -10.67
C TYR A 44 -6.15 -6.72 -11.59
N TYR A 45 -4.95 -6.65 -11.01
CA TYR A 45 -3.68 -6.44 -11.73
C TYR A 45 -2.87 -7.72 -11.94
N GLY A 46 -3.27 -8.83 -11.34
CA GLY A 46 -2.46 -10.06 -11.28
C GLY A 46 -1.21 -9.89 -10.43
N ILE A 47 -0.45 -10.99 -10.29
CA ILE A 47 0.81 -11.01 -9.54
C ILE A 47 1.83 -10.04 -10.15
N TRP A 48 1.92 -10.00 -11.49
CA TRP A 48 2.84 -9.12 -12.20
C TRP A 48 2.54 -7.64 -11.94
N GLY A 49 1.27 -7.22 -12.06
CA GLY A 49 0.91 -5.83 -11.81
C GLY A 49 0.95 -5.46 -10.32
N CYS A 50 0.74 -6.42 -9.41
CA CYS A 50 1.00 -6.22 -7.98
C CYS A 50 2.47 -5.89 -7.70
N SER A 51 3.41 -6.60 -8.33
CA SER A 51 4.84 -6.31 -8.24
C SER A 51 5.16 -4.91 -8.82
N LYS A 52 4.61 -4.59 -10.00
CA LYS A 52 4.83 -3.31 -10.69
C LYS A 52 4.23 -2.09 -9.98
N SER A 53 3.14 -2.25 -9.23
CA SER A 53 2.47 -1.12 -8.55
C SER A 53 2.97 -0.89 -7.13
N ASN A 54 3.65 -1.89 -6.52
CA ASN A 54 4.16 -1.86 -5.15
C ASN A 54 3.18 -1.26 -4.12
N PRO A 55 1.95 -1.82 -3.99
CA PRO A 55 0.95 -1.31 -3.06
C PRO A 55 1.37 -1.59 -1.62
N TRP A 56 1.43 -0.55 -0.80
CA TRP A 56 1.78 -0.69 0.61
C TRP A 56 0.97 0.24 1.50
N LEU A 57 0.21 -0.32 2.45
CA LEU A 57 -0.53 0.48 3.42
C LEU A 57 0.44 1.09 4.44
N ILE A 58 0.48 2.42 4.50
CA ILE A 58 1.40 3.16 5.38
C ILE A 58 0.74 3.44 6.72
N SER A 59 -0.51 3.87 6.69
CA SER A 59 -1.30 4.14 7.88
C SER A 59 -2.78 3.95 7.59
N TYR A 60 -3.51 3.54 8.61
CA TYR A 60 -4.96 3.47 8.58
C TYR A 60 -5.48 3.84 9.97
N ASN A 61 -6.35 4.84 10.00
CA ASN A 61 -7.10 5.25 11.17
C ASN A 61 -8.54 5.46 10.73
N HIS A 62 -9.42 4.55 11.13
CA HIS A 62 -10.78 4.47 10.61
C HIS A 62 -11.49 5.84 10.66
N PRO A 63 -12.07 6.33 9.55
CA PRO A 63 -12.27 5.65 8.26
C PRO A 63 -11.20 5.95 7.19
N LYS A 64 -10.13 6.69 7.51
CA LYS A 64 -9.16 7.20 6.54
C LYS A 64 -7.88 6.35 6.51
N GLY A 65 -7.22 6.29 5.36
CA GLY A 65 -5.92 5.63 5.22
C GLY A 65 -5.01 6.28 4.18
N LEU A 66 -3.74 5.90 4.25
CA LEU A 66 -2.69 6.31 3.34
C LEU A 66 -2.06 5.08 2.68
N LEU A 67 -2.20 4.98 1.35
CA LEU A 67 -1.63 3.91 0.55
C LEU A 67 -0.45 4.43 -0.27
N ARG A 68 0.69 3.75 -0.20
CA ARG A 68 1.84 4.00 -1.07
C ARG A 68 1.70 3.15 -2.33
N VAL A 69 2.02 3.75 -3.47
CA VAL A 69 2.15 3.08 -4.76
C VAL A 69 3.36 3.60 -5.52
N GLN A 70 3.80 2.85 -6.53
CA GLN A 70 4.77 3.34 -7.51
C GLN A 70 4.21 4.54 -8.27
N ARG A 71 5.08 5.50 -8.61
CA ARG A 71 4.70 6.69 -9.41
C ARG A 71 4.45 6.33 -10.86
#